data_AF-A0A3R8LMR7-F1
#
_entry.id   AF-A0A3R8LMR7-F1
#
_cell.length_a   1.000
_cell.length_b   1.000
_cell.length_c   1.000
_cell.angle_alpha   90.00
_cell.angle_beta   90.00
_cell.angle_gamma   90.00
#
_symmetry.space_group_name_H-M   'P 1'
#
loop_
_entity.id
_entity.type
_entity.pdbx_description
1 polymer ?
#
loop_
_entity_poly.entity_id
_entity_poly.type
_entity_poly.pdbx_seq_one_letter_code
_entity_poly.pdbx_strand_id
1 'polypeptide(L)'
;MNRPASPAELTADIAHMDAQQLREFTASLMQQLQQQAGDLCQKQQILEQQQRELARRDEKIRFTTVENEKLKVELAYLRRIRFGKKSEKLAGIQGLLFEEAIDEDLAAVETQLSRSVPREEKQPHRQPKRQPLPPGLPHTEIRHDPANRSCPCGCALKHVRDDESEKLGYIPGTFFVEHHKRGIWACPNCERIEQAPMPPCIIDKGIATPGLLAHVLVSTYGDHLPLYRQEAIYGRAGLTIARSTLGSWVGQCGVALQPLVDALRRELLEQGVLHADETPIRILAAPKEGKKAGKGWLWTFVPGEKEAIRAVVYHFSDNRAGENARGFLDDWKGALVCDDFGGYKKGFRQGITEVGCMAHARRRFHDHWVHSE
;
A
#
# COMPACT_ATOMS: atom_id res chain seq x y z
N MET A 1 4.71 -78.65 32.55
CA MET A 1 3.61 -77.92 33.20
C MET A 1 3.03 -78.82 34.28
N ASN A 2 3.54 -78.73 35.50
CA ASN A 2 2.90 -79.35 36.66
C ASN A 2 1.73 -78.47 37.07
N ARG A 3 0.54 -79.05 37.17
CA ARG A 3 -0.66 -78.38 37.68
C ARG A 3 -0.37 -77.99 39.14
N PRO A 4 -0.52 -76.72 39.55
CA PRO A 4 -0.37 -76.37 40.96
C PRO A 4 -1.39 -77.16 41.77
N ALA A 5 -0.93 -77.84 42.83
CA ALA A 5 -1.78 -78.63 43.70
C ALA A 5 -2.93 -77.75 44.24
N SER A 6 -4.14 -78.29 44.27
CA SER A 6 -5.30 -77.56 44.77
C SER A 6 -5.17 -77.33 46.28
N PRO A 7 -5.77 -76.26 46.85
CA PRO A 7 -5.71 -75.99 48.29
C PRO A 7 -6.22 -77.15 49.16
N ALA A 8 -7.10 -78.00 48.60
CA ALA A 8 -7.66 -79.19 49.25
C ALA A 8 -6.67 -80.38 49.29
N GLU A 9 -5.75 -80.49 48.33
CA GLU A 9 -4.72 -81.56 48.30
C GLU A 9 -3.58 -81.23 49.27
N LEU A 10 -3.18 -79.96 49.36
CA LEU A 10 -2.18 -79.47 50.33
C LEU A 10 -2.61 -79.65 51.78
N THR A 11 -3.91 -79.52 52.08
CA THR A 11 -4.45 -79.63 53.44
C THR A 11 -4.57 -81.08 53.92
N ALA A 12 -4.76 -82.04 53.01
CA ALA A 12 -4.78 -83.47 53.34
C ALA A 12 -3.38 -84.03 53.68
N ASP A 13 -2.34 -83.58 52.95
CA ASP A 13 -0.96 -84.01 53.21
C ASP A 13 -0.40 -83.46 54.53
N ILE A 14 -0.75 -82.22 54.91
CA ILE A 14 -0.31 -81.58 56.16
C ILE A 14 -0.88 -82.28 57.41
N ALA A 15 -2.08 -82.87 57.31
CA ALA A 15 -2.77 -83.52 58.44
C ALA A 15 -2.13 -84.85 58.90
N HIS A 16 -1.27 -85.45 58.07
CA HIS A 16 -0.59 -86.73 58.34
C HIS A 16 0.91 -86.58 58.65
N MET A 17 1.43 -85.35 58.69
CA MET A 17 2.85 -85.08 58.95
C MET A 17 3.15 -85.05 60.45
N ASP A 18 4.30 -85.59 60.84
CA ASP A 18 4.80 -85.45 62.20
C ASP A 18 5.38 -84.04 62.48
N ALA A 19 5.69 -83.75 63.73
CA ALA A 19 6.17 -82.43 64.16
C ALA A 19 7.53 -82.03 63.57
N GLN A 20 8.30 -82.96 63.00
CA GLN A 20 9.57 -82.68 62.33
C GLN A 20 9.35 -82.41 60.84
N GLN A 21 8.51 -83.21 60.18
CA GLN A 21 8.09 -83.04 58.80
C GLN A 21 7.38 -81.69 58.57
N LEU A 22 6.53 -81.25 59.51
CA LEU A 22 5.91 -79.92 59.48
C LEU A 22 6.94 -78.78 59.53
N ARG A 23 7.98 -78.92 60.36
CA ARG A 23 9.05 -77.91 60.48
C ARG A 23 9.86 -77.78 59.19
N GLU A 24 10.24 -78.91 58.61
CA GLU A 24 10.97 -78.97 57.33
C GLU A 24 10.13 -78.37 56.18
N PHE A 25 8.83 -78.67 56.13
CA PHE A 25 7.91 -78.09 55.15
C PHE A 25 7.76 -76.56 55.32
N THR A 26 7.57 -76.07 56.55
CA THR A 26 7.54 -74.61 56.80
C THR A 26 8.85 -73.92 56.46
N ALA A 27 9.99 -74.55 56.72
CA ALA A 27 11.30 -74.01 56.36
C ALA A 27 11.48 -73.92 54.84
N SER A 28 11.05 -74.95 54.10
CA SER A 28 11.05 -74.96 52.63
C SER A 28 10.13 -73.87 52.05
N LEU A 29 8.92 -73.72 52.60
CA LEU A 29 7.97 -72.68 52.17
C LEU A 29 8.50 -71.27 52.46
N MET A 30 9.10 -71.05 53.63
CA MET A 30 9.75 -69.78 53.98
C MET A 30 10.90 -69.45 53.03
N GLN A 31 11.72 -70.44 52.68
CA GLN A 31 12.80 -70.27 51.71
C GLN A 31 12.26 -69.93 50.32
N GLN A 32 11.18 -70.60 49.88
CA GLN A 32 10.53 -70.33 48.59
C GLN A 32 9.90 -68.92 48.54
N LEU A 33 9.28 -68.47 49.63
CA LEU A 33 8.74 -67.11 49.76
C LEU A 33 9.86 -66.05 49.76
N GLN A 34 10.99 -66.31 50.43
CA GLN A 34 12.16 -65.42 50.37
C GLN A 34 12.72 -65.32 48.95
N GLN A 35 12.78 -66.44 48.22
CA GLN A 35 13.23 -66.47 46.83
C GLN A 35 12.29 -65.68 45.91
N GLN A 36 10.97 -65.88 46.04
CA GLN A 36 9.97 -65.13 45.30
C GLN A 36 9.98 -63.63 45.62
N ALA A 37 10.18 -63.24 46.89
CA ALA A 37 10.33 -61.84 47.29
C ALA A 37 11.58 -61.20 46.67
N GLY A 38 12.69 -61.95 46.60
CA GLY A 38 13.91 -61.51 45.91
C GLY A 38 13.70 -61.29 44.41
N ASP A 39 13.04 -62.24 43.74
CA ASP A 39 12.72 -62.15 42.31
C ASP A 39 11.78 -60.97 42.00
N LEU A 40 10.77 -60.74 42.85
CA LEU A 40 9.87 -59.59 42.72
C LEU A 40 10.61 -58.27 42.89
N CYS A 41 11.52 -58.18 43.86
CA CYS A 41 12.35 -56.99 44.06
C CYS A 41 13.23 -56.70 42.83
N GLN A 42 13.88 -57.71 42.26
CA GLN A 42 14.66 -57.56 41.02
C GLN A 42 13.79 -57.12 39.85
N LYS A 43 12.62 -57.72 39.65
CA LYS A 43 11.68 -57.32 38.59
C LYS A 43 11.19 -55.89 38.76
N GLN A 44 10.91 -55.46 40.00
CA GLN A 44 10.51 -54.10 40.33
C GLN A 44 11.60 -53.09 39.94
N GLN A 45 12.86 -53.39 40.28
CA GLN A 45 14.01 -52.55 39.92
C GLN A 45 14.20 -52.43 38.39
N ILE A 46 14.04 -53.53 37.65
CA ILE A 46 14.13 -53.52 36.18
C ILE A 46 13.00 -52.68 35.57
N LEU A 47 11.77 -52.83 36.07
CA LEU A 47 10.61 -52.05 35.63
C LEU A 47 10.82 -50.54 35.84
N GLU A 48 11.33 -50.14 37.01
CA GLU A 48 11.65 -48.73 37.28
C GLU A 48 12.74 -48.21 36.34
N GLN A 49 13.77 -49.01 36.06
CA GLN A 49 14.84 -48.62 35.14
C GLN A 49 14.30 -48.44 33.71
N GLN A 50 13.43 -49.34 33.25
CA GLN A 50 12.78 -49.25 31.95
C GLN A 50 11.83 -48.03 31.86
N GLN A 51 11.09 -47.73 32.92
CA GLN A 51 10.21 -46.55 32.97
C GLN A 51 11.02 -45.23 32.87
N ARG A 52 12.16 -45.14 33.56
CA ARG A 52 13.05 -43.97 33.45
C ARG A 52 13.62 -43.83 32.04
N GLU A 53 13.96 -44.94 31.39
CA GLU A 53 14.50 -44.91 30.03
C GLU A 53 13.43 -44.53 29.00
N LEU A 54 12.20 -45.02 29.14
CA LEU A 54 11.06 -44.62 28.31
C LEU A 54 10.77 -43.13 28.44
N ALA A 55 10.71 -42.59 29.67
CA ALA A 55 10.49 -41.17 29.89
C ALA A 55 11.56 -40.30 29.19
N ARG A 56 12.83 -40.71 29.27
CA ARG A 56 13.94 -40.00 28.60
C ARG A 56 13.83 -40.07 27.07
N ARG A 57 13.40 -41.20 26.52
CA ARG A 57 13.18 -41.36 25.08
C ARG A 57 12.00 -40.52 24.61
N ASP A 58 10.90 -40.48 25.37
CA ASP A 58 9.72 -39.68 25.05
C ASP A 58 10.03 -38.18 25.03
N GLU A 59 10.82 -37.70 25.99
CA GLU A 59 11.28 -36.30 26.01
C GLU A 59 12.12 -35.97 24.77
N LYS A 60 13.02 -36.87 24.38
CA LYS A 60 13.83 -36.70 23.18
C LYS A 60 13.01 -36.74 21.90
N ILE A 61 12.02 -37.64 21.81
CA ILE A 61 11.08 -37.69 20.68
C ILE A 61 10.30 -36.38 20.58
N ARG A 62 9.76 -35.87 21.69
CA ARG A 62 9.05 -34.58 21.70
C ARG A 62 9.94 -33.44 21.18
N PHE A 63 11.16 -33.35 21.68
CA PHE A 63 12.11 -32.33 21.24
C PHE A 63 12.41 -32.42 19.73
N THR A 64 12.74 -33.62 19.25
CA THR A 64 13.07 -33.84 17.83
C THR A 64 11.85 -33.68 16.91
N THR A 65 10.63 -33.99 17.38
CA THR A 65 9.40 -33.75 16.62
C THR A 65 9.15 -32.26 16.44
N VAL A 66 9.27 -31.46 17.50
CA VAL A 66 9.13 -29.99 17.44
C VAL A 66 10.16 -29.37 16.50
N GLU A 67 11.42 -29.83 16.57
CA GLU A 67 12.47 -29.36 15.66
C GLU A 67 12.19 -29.73 14.20
N ASN A 68 11.68 -30.94 13.94
CA ASN A 68 11.28 -31.35 12.59
C ASN A 68 10.12 -30.52 12.04
N GLU A 69 9.12 -30.20 12.87
CA GLU A 69 8.01 -29.33 12.47
C GLU A 69 8.51 -27.93 12.12
N LYS A 70 9.37 -27.34 12.96
CA LYS A 70 10.02 -26.06 12.68
C LYS A 70 10.77 -26.08 11.34
N LEU A 71 11.60 -27.10 11.11
CA LEU A 71 12.37 -27.23 9.86
C LEU A 71 11.47 -27.42 8.64
N LYS A 72 10.36 -28.15 8.76
CA LYS A 72 9.36 -28.30 7.68
C LYS A 72 8.72 -26.95 7.31
N VAL A 73 8.39 -26.12 8.30
CA VAL A 73 7.84 -24.77 8.08
C VAL A 73 8.86 -23.87 7.37
N GLU A 74 10.11 -23.86 7.83
CA GLU A 74 11.19 -23.10 7.17
C GLU A 74 11.41 -23.55 5.73
N LEU A 75 11.43 -24.86 5.47
CA LEU A 75 11.54 -25.43 4.13
C LEU A 75 10.35 -25.05 3.23
N ALA A 76 9.12 -25.09 3.76
CA ALA A 76 7.92 -24.69 3.02
C ALA A 76 7.96 -23.20 2.65
N TYR A 77 8.35 -22.34 3.60
CA TYR A 77 8.53 -20.91 3.38
C TYR A 77 9.58 -20.61 2.31
N LEU A 78 10.77 -21.23 2.43
CA LEU A 78 11.85 -21.09 1.45
C LEU A 78 11.45 -21.62 0.06
N ARG A 79 10.72 -22.74 -0.01
CA ARG A 79 10.19 -23.29 -1.27
C ARG A 79 9.17 -22.34 -1.91
N ARG A 80 8.28 -21.72 -1.13
CA ARG A 80 7.31 -20.73 -1.64
C ARG A 80 8.01 -19.48 -2.15
N ILE A 81 9.03 -18.99 -1.45
CA ILE A 81 9.83 -17.84 -1.91
C ILE A 81 10.68 -18.19 -3.13
N ARG A 82 11.22 -19.41 -3.25
CA ARG A 82 12.14 -19.76 -4.34
C ARG A 82 11.40 -20.25 -5.60
N PHE A 83 10.36 -21.05 -5.42
CA PHE A 83 9.65 -21.76 -6.48
C PHE A 83 8.17 -21.38 -6.64
N GLY A 84 7.60 -20.56 -5.75
CA GLY A 84 6.27 -19.99 -5.94
C GLY A 84 6.23 -19.04 -7.15
N LYS A 85 5.07 -18.91 -7.80
CA LYS A 85 4.88 -17.97 -8.92
C LYS A 85 5.09 -16.54 -8.42
N LYS A 86 6.23 -15.94 -8.79
CA LYS A 86 6.62 -14.56 -8.41
C LYS A 86 5.93 -13.47 -9.22
N SER A 87 5.19 -13.85 -10.26
CA SER A 87 4.42 -12.94 -11.13
C SER A 87 3.50 -13.75 -12.03
N GLU A 88 2.26 -13.30 -12.22
CA GLU A 88 1.58 -13.50 -13.49
C GLU A 88 2.37 -12.73 -14.54
N LYS A 89 3.06 -13.42 -15.44
CA LYS A 89 3.68 -12.76 -16.60
C LYS A 89 2.59 -12.56 -17.63
N LEU A 90 2.05 -11.34 -17.70
CA LEU A 90 1.17 -10.89 -18.77
C LEU A 90 2.03 -10.26 -19.88
N ALA A 91 1.82 -10.70 -21.12
CA ALA A 91 2.64 -10.34 -22.28
C ALA A 91 2.25 -8.99 -22.90
N GLY A 92 3.24 -8.27 -23.43
CA GLY A 92 3.15 -7.28 -24.52
C GLY A 92 2.46 -5.94 -24.24
N ILE A 93 1.26 -5.95 -23.69
CA ILE A 93 0.38 -4.75 -23.58
C ILE A 93 0.83 -3.83 -22.44
N GLN A 94 1.53 -4.36 -21.43
CA GLN A 94 1.97 -3.58 -20.27
C GLN A 94 2.98 -2.48 -20.61
N GLY A 95 3.72 -2.58 -21.72
CA GLY A 95 4.63 -1.51 -22.16
C GLY A 95 3.93 -0.18 -22.43
N LEU A 96 2.66 -0.23 -22.87
CA LEU A 96 1.86 0.96 -23.19
C LEU A 96 1.30 1.67 -21.94
N LEU A 97 1.17 0.96 -20.81
CA LEU A 97 0.79 1.55 -19.51
C LEU A 97 1.85 2.54 -18.99
N PHE A 98 3.08 2.43 -19.52
CA PHE A 98 4.24 3.11 -18.99
C PHE A 98 4.68 4.33 -19.81
N GLU A 99 4.14 4.48 -21.04
CA GLU A 99 4.26 5.73 -21.82
C GLU A 99 3.53 6.88 -21.11
N GLU A 100 2.39 6.57 -20.48
CA GLU A 100 1.56 7.52 -19.71
C GLU A 100 2.37 8.23 -18.63
N ALA A 101 3.11 7.47 -17.81
CA ALA A 101 3.94 8.01 -16.73
C ALA A 101 5.08 8.92 -17.26
N ILE A 102 5.63 8.63 -18.44
CA ILE A 102 6.69 9.46 -19.03
C ILE A 102 6.11 10.81 -19.47
N ASP A 103 4.94 10.81 -20.12
CA ASP A 103 4.27 12.05 -20.56
C ASP A 103 3.80 12.89 -19.35
N GLU A 104 3.34 12.23 -18.29
CA GLU A 104 3.04 12.85 -16.99
C GLU A 104 4.28 13.55 -16.41
N ASP A 105 5.38 12.81 -16.23
CA ASP A 105 6.62 13.33 -15.64
C ASP A 105 7.21 14.47 -16.47
N LEU A 106 7.25 14.33 -17.80
CA LEU A 106 7.74 15.37 -18.70
C LEU A 106 6.92 16.65 -18.57
N ALA A 107 5.59 16.55 -18.60
CA ALA A 107 4.71 17.72 -18.48
C ALA A 107 4.82 18.37 -17.09
N ALA A 108 4.97 17.58 -16.03
CA ALA A 108 5.18 18.09 -14.68
C ALA A 108 6.49 18.90 -14.59
N VAL A 109 7.60 18.33 -15.08
CA VAL A 109 8.92 18.99 -15.11
C VAL A 109 8.88 20.27 -15.95
N GLU A 110 8.28 20.24 -17.14
CA GLU A 110 8.14 21.42 -18.00
C GLU A 110 7.36 22.55 -17.30
N THR A 111 6.29 22.20 -16.60
CA THR A 111 5.46 23.15 -15.86
C THR A 111 6.23 23.77 -14.71
N GLN A 112 6.91 22.97 -13.89
CA GLN A 112 7.74 23.45 -12.79
C GLN A 112 8.87 24.37 -13.27
N LEU A 113 9.51 24.01 -14.39
CA LEU A 113 10.56 24.83 -15.01
C LEU A 113 10.02 26.18 -15.49
N SER A 114 8.84 26.19 -16.12
CA SER A 114 8.20 27.42 -16.60
C SER A 114 7.80 28.39 -15.48
N ARG A 115 7.54 27.87 -14.27
CA ARG A 115 7.25 28.68 -13.08
C ARG A 115 8.51 29.23 -12.40
N SER A 116 9.64 28.54 -12.55
CA SER A 116 10.88 28.84 -11.82
C SER A 116 11.86 29.76 -12.57
N VAL A 117 11.80 29.79 -13.90
CA VAL A 117 12.76 30.56 -14.73
C VAL A 117 12.01 31.67 -15.49
N PRO A 118 12.53 32.91 -15.54
CA PRO A 118 12.01 33.95 -16.43
C PRO A 118 11.98 33.41 -17.86
N ARG A 119 10.85 33.59 -18.54
CA ARG A 119 10.60 33.04 -19.87
C ARG A 119 11.61 33.57 -20.89
N GLU A 120 12.67 32.82 -21.17
CA GLU A 120 13.43 33.00 -22.40
C GLU A 120 12.58 32.53 -23.58
N GLU A 121 12.56 33.32 -24.65
CA GLU A 121 11.87 32.99 -25.89
C GLU A 121 12.49 31.73 -26.52
N LYS A 122 11.90 30.57 -26.22
CA LYS A 122 12.26 29.33 -26.92
C LYS A 122 11.97 29.50 -28.42
N GLN A 123 12.94 29.11 -29.25
CA GLN A 123 12.78 29.07 -30.70
C GLN A 123 11.52 28.29 -31.11
N PRO A 124 10.82 28.70 -32.19
CA PRO A 124 9.56 28.12 -32.59
C PRO A 124 9.77 26.68 -33.09
N HIS A 125 9.65 25.71 -32.18
CA HIS A 125 9.41 24.34 -32.58
C HIS A 125 8.07 24.31 -33.32
N ARG A 126 7.98 23.59 -34.44
CA ARG A 126 6.71 23.38 -35.17
C ARG A 126 5.72 22.69 -34.23
N GLN A 127 4.92 23.48 -33.51
CA GLN A 127 3.85 22.95 -32.68
C GLN A 127 2.79 22.38 -33.62
N PRO A 128 2.34 21.12 -33.42
CA PRO A 128 1.25 20.57 -34.20
C PRO A 128 0.04 21.49 -34.09
N LYS A 129 -0.56 21.81 -35.24
CA LYS A 129 -1.75 22.67 -35.30
C LYS A 129 -2.88 21.97 -34.57
N ARG A 130 -3.49 22.66 -33.60
CA ARG A 130 -4.63 22.12 -32.83
C ARG A 130 -5.74 21.72 -33.80
N GLN A 131 -6.22 20.49 -33.67
CA GLN A 131 -7.42 20.07 -34.39
C GLN A 131 -8.64 20.75 -33.75
N PRO A 132 -9.59 21.24 -34.56
CA PRO A 132 -10.83 21.78 -34.03
C PRO A 132 -11.61 20.68 -33.31
N LEU A 133 -12.37 21.06 -32.28
CA LEU A 133 -13.25 20.12 -31.60
C LEU A 133 -14.36 19.64 -32.56
N PRO A 134 -14.88 18.40 -32.39
CA PRO A 134 -15.93 17.91 -33.28
C PRO A 134 -17.19 18.78 -33.23
N PRO A 135 -17.74 19.19 -34.38
CA PRO A 135 -18.88 20.12 -34.43
C PRO A 135 -20.19 19.49 -33.90
N GLY A 136 -20.27 18.17 -33.83
CA GLY A 136 -21.45 17.45 -33.34
C GLY A 136 -21.58 17.40 -31.82
N LEU A 137 -20.61 17.91 -31.06
CA LEU A 137 -20.72 17.97 -29.59
C LEU A 137 -21.74 19.06 -29.18
N PRO A 138 -22.47 18.89 -28.07
CA PRO A 138 -23.27 19.96 -27.49
C PRO A 138 -22.40 21.18 -27.16
N HIS A 139 -22.83 22.38 -27.57
CA HIS A 139 -22.12 23.63 -27.28
C HIS A 139 -22.89 24.44 -26.23
N THR A 140 -22.16 24.98 -25.26
CA THR A 140 -22.68 25.92 -24.26
C THR A 140 -21.93 27.23 -24.40
N GLU A 141 -22.63 28.32 -24.72
CA GLU A 141 -22.04 29.65 -24.81
C GLU A 141 -21.87 30.26 -23.42
N ILE A 142 -20.68 30.76 -23.11
CA ILE A 142 -20.36 31.45 -21.86
C ILE A 142 -19.82 32.84 -22.20
N ARG A 143 -20.61 33.88 -21.91
CA ARG A 143 -20.25 35.26 -22.20
C ARG A 143 -19.58 35.94 -21.01
N HIS A 144 -18.44 36.57 -21.26
CA HIS A 144 -17.65 37.33 -20.28
C HIS A 144 -17.62 38.80 -20.70
N ASP A 145 -18.54 39.59 -20.15
CA ASP A 145 -18.59 41.04 -20.34
C ASP A 145 -18.15 41.77 -19.07
N PRO A 146 -17.59 42.99 -19.18
CA PRO A 146 -17.30 43.83 -18.04
C PRO A 146 -18.55 44.08 -17.20
N ALA A 147 -18.42 43.98 -15.87
CA ALA A 147 -19.51 44.23 -14.93
C ALA A 147 -20.04 45.68 -15.01
N ASN A 148 -19.16 46.62 -15.34
CA ASN A 148 -19.52 48.00 -15.61
C ASN A 148 -19.21 48.35 -17.07
N ARG A 149 -20.22 48.86 -17.79
CA ARG A 149 -20.10 49.31 -19.18
C ARG A 149 -19.95 50.83 -19.30
N SER A 150 -19.64 51.51 -18.21
CA SER A 150 -19.35 52.95 -18.19
C SER A 150 -17.85 53.19 -18.12
N CYS A 151 -17.35 54.04 -19.01
CA CYS A 151 -15.98 54.51 -18.99
C CYS A 151 -15.78 55.56 -17.88
N PRO A 152 -14.59 55.67 -17.26
CA PRO A 152 -14.27 56.76 -16.34
C PRO A 152 -14.46 58.18 -16.92
N CYS A 153 -14.48 58.35 -18.25
CA CYS A 153 -14.77 59.64 -18.89
C CYS A 153 -16.27 59.96 -19.02
N GLY A 154 -17.16 59.10 -18.51
CA GLY A 154 -18.62 59.28 -18.52
C GLY A 154 -19.35 58.70 -19.74
N CYS A 155 -18.64 58.22 -20.75
CA CYS A 155 -19.25 57.58 -21.92
C CYS A 155 -19.66 56.12 -21.65
N ALA A 156 -20.71 55.65 -22.32
CA ALA A 156 -21.02 54.22 -22.40
C ALA A 156 -20.04 53.51 -23.36
N LEU A 157 -19.50 52.38 -22.91
CA LEU A 157 -18.66 51.52 -23.73
C LEU A 157 -19.49 50.85 -24.83
N LYS A 158 -18.89 50.74 -26.02
CA LYS A 158 -19.48 50.04 -27.17
C LYS A 158 -18.76 48.72 -27.40
N HIS A 159 -19.53 47.67 -27.69
CA HIS A 159 -18.98 46.37 -28.10
C HIS A 159 -18.31 46.52 -29.46
N VAL A 160 -17.10 45.98 -29.58
CA VAL A 160 -16.30 46.04 -30.81
C VAL A 160 -16.27 44.68 -31.50
N ARG A 161 -15.87 43.65 -30.75
CA ARG A 161 -15.79 42.26 -31.21
C ARG A 161 -15.71 41.32 -30.01
N ASP A 162 -15.88 40.03 -30.26
CA ASP A 162 -15.63 38.98 -29.27
C ASP A 162 -14.25 38.34 -29.50
N ASP A 163 -13.58 38.07 -28.39
CA ASP A 163 -12.41 37.17 -28.33
C ASP A 163 -12.93 35.79 -27.90
N GLU A 164 -12.80 34.81 -28.78
CA GLU A 164 -13.46 33.51 -28.64
C GLU A 164 -12.46 32.40 -28.31
N SER A 165 -12.84 31.51 -27.39
CA SER A 165 -12.08 30.30 -27.09
C SER A 165 -12.99 29.13 -26.77
N GLU A 166 -12.60 27.95 -27.21
CA GLU A 166 -13.33 26.70 -26.92
C GLU A 166 -12.63 25.89 -25.83
N LYS A 167 -13.42 25.31 -24.93
CA LYS A 167 -12.98 24.35 -23.92
C LYS A 167 -13.81 23.08 -23.99
N LEU A 168 -13.16 21.93 -23.84
CA LEU A 168 -13.78 20.63 -23.82
C LEU A 168 -14.18 20.26 -22.38
N GLY A 169 -15.48 20.11 -22.20
CA GLY A 169 -16.15 19.67 -20.99
C GLY A 169 -16.53 18.20 -21.00
N TYR A 170 -16.71 17.63 -19.81
CA TYR A 170 -17.26 16.31 -19.63
C TYR A 170 -18.22 16.28 -18.44
N ILE A 171 -19.44 15.82 -18.71
CA ILE A 171 -20.35 15.29 -17.69
C ILE A 171 -20.43 13.78 -17.90
N PRO A 172 -20.68 12.98 -16.86
CA PRO A 172 -20.74 11.51 -16.99
C PRO A 172 -21.56 11.07 -18.21
N GLY A 173 -20.87 10.47 -19.19
CA GLY A 173 -21.46 9.96 -20.43
C GLY A 173 -21.60 10.96 -21.59
N THR A 174 -21.23 12.23 -21.44
CA THR A 174 -21.36 13.22 -22.53
C THR A 174 -20.25 14.28 -22.50
N PHE A 175 -19.52 14.37 -23.63
CA PHE A 175 -18.63 15.49 -23.91
C PHE A 175 -19.42 16.68 -24.40
N PHE A 176 -18.97 17.88 -24.05
CA PHE A 176 -19.56 19.14 -24.52
C PHE A 176 -18.46 20.18 -24.74
N VAL A 177 -18.78 21.25 -25.45
CA VAL A 177 -17.86 22.38 -25.71
C VAL A 177 -18.38 23.61 -25.01
N GLU A 178 -17.59 24.22 -24.13
CA GLU A 178 -17.81 25.57 -23.62
C GLU A 178 -17.21 26.56 -24.62
N HIS A 179 -18.06 27.37 -25.24
CA HIS A 179 -17.64 28.46 -26.13
C HIS A 179 -17.59 29.75 -25.33
N HIS A 180 -16.40 30.13 -24.90
CA HIS A 180 -16.18 31.36 -24.14
C HIS A 180 -16.07 32.54 -25.10
N LYS A 181 -17.00 33.51 -24.97
CA LYS A 181 -16.98 34.77 -25.71
C LYS A 181 -16.64 35.91 -24.77
N ARG A 182 -15.46 36.49 -24.92
CA ARG A 182 -15.00 37.64 -24.13
C ARG A 182 -15.18 38.91 -24.94
N GLY A 183 -16.19 39.70 -24.60
CA GLY A 183 -16.47 40.94 -25.29
C GLY A 183 -15.34 41.95 -25.12
N ILE A 184 -14.85 42.47 -26.24
CA ILE A 184 -13.93 43.62 -26.27
C ILE A 184 -14.79 44.87 -26.41
N TRP A 185 -14.73 45.72 -25.39
CA TRP A 185 -15.50 46.95 -25.31
C TRP A 185 -14.57 48.15 -25.42
N ALA A 186 -14.96 49.17 -26.18
CA ALA A 186 -14.17 50.39 -26.33
C ALA A 186 -15.00 51.64 -26.07
N CYS A 187 -14.37 52.63 -25.45
CA CYS A 187 -14.95 53.95 -25.30
C CYS A 187 -14.83 54.73 -26.62
N PRO A 188 -15.91 55.28 -27.18
CA PRO A 188 -15.85 56.03 -28.43
C PRO A 188 -15.11 57.38 -28.33
N ASN A 189 -14.99 57.94 -27.11
CA ASN A 189 -14.38 59.26 -26.90
C ASN A 189 -12.88 59.22 -26.58
N CYS A 190 -12.47 58.39 -25.61
CA CYS A 190 -11.06 58.30 -25.18
C CYS A 190 -10.35 57.00 -25.60
N GLU A 191 -10.98 56.19 -26.45
CA GLU A 191 -10.42 54.95 -27.02
C GLU A 191 -9.95 53.88 -26.01
N ARG A 192 -10.30 54.04 -24.72
CA ARG A 192 -10.03 53.05 -23.69
C ARG A 192 -10.73 51.73 -24.00
N ILE A 193 -9.97 50.64 -23.96
CA ILE A 193 -10.45 49.27 -24.16
C ILE A 193 -10.62 48.61 -22.79
N GLU A 194 -11.78 48.00 -22.57
CA GLU A 194 -12.10 47.20 -21.41
C GLU A 194 -12.52 45.79 -21.89
N GLN A 195 -11.94 44.76 -21.28
CA GLN A 195 -12.25 43.36 -21.59
C GLN A 195 -12.25 42.59 -20.28
N ALA A 196 -13.29 41.78 -20.04
CA ALA A 196 -13.32 40.91 -18.88
C ALA A 196 -12.11 39.94 -18.93
N PRO A 197 -11.37 39.73 -17.82
CA PRO A 197 -10.25 38.80 -17.82
C PRO A 197 -10.74 37.37 -18.11
N MET A 198 -9.87 36.55 -18.70
CA MET A 198 -10.19 35.13 -18.87
C MET A 198 -10.28 34.48 -17.48
N PRO A 199 -11.29 33.62 -17.23
CA PRO A 199 -11.32 32.84 -16.00
C PRO A 199 -10.03 32.04 -15.82
N PRO A 200 -9.52 31.91 -14.58
CA PRO A 200 -8.31 31.14 -14.32
C PRO A 200 -8.50 29.70 -14.78
N CYS A 201 -7.51 29.18 -15.50
CA CYS A 201 -7.48 27.82 -15.99
C CYS A 201 -6.35 27.05 -15.28
N ILE A 202 -6.55 25.76 -15.01
CA ILE A 202 -5.51 24.91 -14.41
C ILE A 202 -4.31 24.77 -15.37
N ILE A 203 -4.62 24.59 -16.66
CA ILE A 203 -3.64 24.47 -17.73
C ILE A 203 -3.75 25.70 -18.63
N ASP A 204 -2.67 26.47 -18.70
CA ASP A 204 -2.60 27.67 -19.55
C ASP A 204 -2.79 27.31 -21.02
N LYS A 205 -3.73 28.00 -21.67
CA LYS A 205 -4.14 27.71 -23.06
C LYS A 205 -4.60 26.26 -23.27
N GLY A 206 -4.84 25.48 -22.22
CA GLY A 206 -5.34 24.10 -22.31
C GLY A 206 -6.74 24.07 -22.89
N ILE A 207 -7.10 22.96 -23.55
CA ILE A 207 -8.46 22.79 -24.09
C ILE A 207 -9.41 22.20 -23.04
N ALA A 208 -8.93 21.48 -22.02
CA ALA A 208 -9.80 20.85 -21.04
C ALA A 208 -10.37 21.87 -20.04
N THR A 209 -11.65 21.69 -19.70
CA THR A 209 -12.27 22.33 -18.53
C THR A 209 -11.77 21.69 -17.23
N PRO A 210 -11.90 22.37 -16.07
CA PRO A 210 -11.61 21.77 -14.78
C PRO A 210 -12.41 20.48 -14.51
N GLY A 211 -13.67 20.41 -14.97
CA GLY A 211 -14.50 19.22 -14.81
C GLY A 211 -13.98 18.00 -15.55
N LEU A 212 -13.49 18.18 -16.79
CA LEU A 212 -12.84 17.11 -17.54
C LEU A 212 -11.53 16.67 -16.89
N LEU A 213 -10.70 17.62 -16.44
CA LEU A 213 -9.45 17.29 -15.74
C LEU A 213 -9.72 16.49 -14.45
N ALA A 214 -10.72 16.90 -13.66
CA ALA A 214 -11.15 16.18 -12.48
C ALA A 214 -11.65 14.77 -12.83
N HIS A 215 -12.45 14.61 -13.89
CA HIS A 215 -12.91 13.29 -14.34
C HIS A 215 -11.75 12.37 -14.70
N VAL A 216 -10.75 12.86 -15.45
CA VAL A 216 -9.56 12.07 -15.83
C VAL A 216 -8.81 11.61 -14.58
N LEU A 217 -8.54 12.51 -13.64
CA LEU A 217 -7.80 12.19 -12.40
C LEU A 217 -8.55 11.19 -11.51
N VAL A 218 -9.85 11.43 -11.26
CA VAL A 218 -10.68 10.54 -10.43
C VAL A 218 -10.80 9.16 -11.09
N SER A 219 -11.01 9.12 -12.40
CA SER A 219 -11.06 7.85 -13.13
C SER A 219 -9.74 7.09 -13.00
N THR A 220 -8.60 7.77 -13.16
CA THR A 220 -7.27 7.14 -13.07
C THR A 220 -7.00 6.60 -11.67
N TYR A 221 -7.14 7.44 -10.65
CA TYR A 221 -6.64 7.13 -9.31
C TYR A 221 -7.71 6.62 -8.35
N GLY A 222 -8.94 7.11 -8.46
CA GLY A 222 -10.08 6.66 -7.65
C GLY A 222 -10.72 5.38 -8.19
N ASP A 223 -10.92 5.30 -9.51
CA ASP A 223 -11.62 4.18 -10.15
C ASP A 223 -10.67 3.15 -10.79
N HIS A 224 -9.36 3.35 -10.67
CA HIS A 224 -8.32 2.48 -11.24
C HIS A 224 -8.50 2.24 -12.76
N LEU A 225 -8.79 3.32 -13.50
CA LEU A 225 -8.98 3.33 -14.94
C LEU A 225 -7.78 3.95 -15.66
N PRO A 226 -6.80 3.15 -16.16
CA PRO A 226 -5.59 3.66 -16.81
C PRO A 226 -5.90 4.51 -18.06
N LEU A 227 -5.00 5.41 -18.45
CA LEU A 227 -5.29 6.42 -19.47
C LEU A 227 -5.55 5.79 -20.85
N TYR A 228 -4.88 4.69 -21.21
CA TYR A 228 -5.17 3.97 -22.46
C TYR A 228 -6.60 3.44 -22.51
N ARG A 229 -7.16 3.05 -21.36
CA ARG A 229 -8.54 2.58 -21.29
C ARG A 229 -9.49 3.76 -21.39
N GLN A 230 -9.14 4.90 -20.80
CA GLN A 230 -9.89 6.15 -20.98
C GLN A 230 -9.88 6.62 -22.43
N GLU A 231 -8.73 6.64 -23.11
CA GLU A 231 -8.61 6.95 -24.55
C GLU A 231 -9.57 6.09 -25.37
N ALA A 232 -9.58 4.78 -25.14
CA ALA A 232 -10.48 3.86 -25.84
C ALA A 232 -11.97 4.09 -25.49
N ILE A 233 -12.28 4.46 -24.24
CA ILE A 233 -13.64 4.82 -23.82
C ILE A 233 -14.10 6.09 -24.53
N TYR A 234 -13.27 7.14 -24.54
CA TYR A 234 -13.58 8.41 -25.18
C TYR A 234 -13.70 8.25 -26.70
N GLY A 235 -12.86 7.43 -27.32
CA GLY A 235 -12.97 7.06 -28.73
C GLY A 235 -14.30 6.40 -29.08
N ARG A 236 -14.84 5.53 -28.21
CA ARG A 236 -16.19 4.95 -28.40
C ARG A 236 -17.30 5.99 -28.25
N ALA A 237 -17.08 7.06 -27.50
CA ALA A 237 -17.97 8.20 -27.40
C ALA A 237 -17.80 9.22 -28.55
N GLY A 238 -16.97 8.90 -29.56
CA GLY A 238 -16.76 9.74 -30.73
C GLY A 238 -15.68 10.82 -30.57
N LEU A 239 -14.92 10.82 -29.47
CA LEU A 239 -13.85 11.79 -29.21
C LEU A 239 -12.59 11.10 -28.68
N THR A 240 -11.68 10.72 -29.57
CA THR A 240 -10.40 10.14 -29.15
C THR A 240 -9.47 11.23 -28.65
N ILE A 241 -9.10 11.17 -27.36
CA ILE A 241 -8.07 12.02 -26.76
C ILE A 241 -6.81 11.17 -26.61
N ALA A 242 -5.72 11.60 -27.25
CA ALA A 242 -4.47 10.84 -27.24
C ALA A 242 -3.95 10.61 -25.81
N ARG A 243 -3.43 9.41 -25.52
CA ARG A 243 -2.80 9.08 -24.23
C ARG A 243 -1.79 10.12 -23.76
N SER A 244 -0.95 10.63 -24.67
CA SER A 244 0.04 11.66 -24.33
C SER A 244 -0.58 12.99 -23.92
N THR A 245 -1.75 13.33 -24.46
CA THR A 245 -2.50 14.51 -24.03
C THR A 245 -3.08 14.30 -22.63
N LEU A 246 -3.65 13.10 -22.37
CA LEU A 246 -4.14 12.75 -21.04
C LEU A 246 -3.02 12.74 -19.99
N GLY A 247 -1.87 12.11 -20.31
CA GLY A 247 -0.70 12.10 -19.42
C GLY A 247 -0.18 13.51 -19.16
N SER A 248 -0.06 14.33 -20.19
CA SER A 248 0.32 15.74 -20.04
C SER A 248 -0.64 16.52 -19.13
N TRP A 249 -1.95 16.26 -19.20
CA TRP A 249 -2.92 16.88 -18.30
C TRP A 249 -2.76 16.41 -16.87
N VAL A 250 -2.57 15.12 -16.65
CA VAL A 250 -2.36 14.53 -15.32
C VAL A 250 -1.10 15.13 -14.66
N GLY A 251 0.03 15.18 -15.38
CA GLY A 251 1.27 15.78 -14.86
C GLY A 251 1.13 17.26 -14.48
N GLN A 252 0.48 18.05 -15.34
CA GLN A 252 0.20 19.47 -15.06
C GLN A 252 -0.73 19.66 -13.86
N CYS A 253 -1.75 18.82 -13.74
CA CYS A 253 -2.64 18.84 -12.58
C CYS A 253 -1.89 18.46 -11.30
N GLY A 254 -0.98 17.48 -11.34
CA GLY A 254 -0.12 17.14 -10.21
C GLY A 254 0.65 18.34 -9.68
N VAL A 255 1.26 19.13 -10.58
CA VAL A 255 1.96 20.37 -10.22
C VAL A 255 1.02 21.46 -9.72
N ALA A 256 -0.20 21.55 -10.26
CA ALA A 256 -1.21 22.50 -9.79
C ALA A 256 -1.78 22.14 -8.40
N LEU A 257 -1.79 20.85 -8.04
CA LEU A 257 -2.28 20.36 -6.75
C LEU A 257 -1.24 20.42 -5.62
N GLN A 258 0.05 20.60 -5.94
CA GLN A 258 1.13 20.65 -4.93
C GLN A 258 0.86 21.61 -3.76
N PRO A 259 0.36 22.85 -3.96
CA PRO A 259 0.05 23.75 -2.85
C PRO A 259 -0.99 23.19 -1.87
N LEU A 260 -1.92 22.36 -2.34
CA LEU A 260 -2.89 21.68 -1.48
C LEU A 260 -2.23 20.55 -0.69
N VAL A 261 -1.31 19.80 -1.30
CA VAL A 261 -0.51 18.78 -0.60
C VAL A 261 0.34 19.41 0.50
N ASP A 262 0.98 20.55 0.20
CA ASP A 262 1.80 21.29 1.16
C ASP A 262 0.94 21.88 2.31
N ALA A 263 -0.27 22.35 2.01
CA ALA A 263 -1.22 22.77 3.03
C ALA A 263 -1.67 21.58 3.91
N LEU A 264 -2.05 20.46 3.31
CA LEU A 264 -2.43 19.25 4.05
C LEU A 264 -1.28 18.73 4.94
N ARG A 265 -0.05 18.76 4.44
CA ARG A 265 1.13 18.40 5.26
C ARG A 265 1.24 19.30 6.48
N ARG A 266 1.08 20.62 6.34
CA ARG A 266 1.13 21.55 7.49
C ARG A 266 0.05 21.24 8.51
N GLU A 267 -1.20 21.06 8.07
CA GLU A 267 -2.32 20.70 8.95
C GLU A 267 -2.11 19.36 9.68
N LEU A 268 -1.52 18.37 8.98
CA LEU A 268 -1.13 17.10 9.59
C LEU A 268 -0.09 17.28 10.69
N LEU A 269 0.92 18.13 10.49
CA LEU A 269 1.95 18.39 11.48
C LEU A 269 1.46 19.24 12.68
N GLU A 270 0.24 19.75 12.65
CA GLU A 270 -0.38 20.37 13.84
C GLU A 270 -1.02 19.33 14.79
N GLN A 271 -1.20 18.09 14.34
CA GLN A 271 -1.85 17.05 15.11
C GLN A 271 -0.91 16.42 16.15
N GLY A 272 -1.47 15.97 17.28
CA GLY A 272 -0.71 15.36 18.36
C GLY A 272 -0.27 13.92 18.07
N VAL A 273 -1.06 13.19 17.27
CA VAL A 273 -0.81 11.80 16.90
C VAL A 273 -0.83 11.62 15.39
N LEU A 274 0.23 11.01 14.86
CA LEU A 274 0.34 10.63 13.46
C LEU A 274 0.64 9.14 13.34
N HIS A 275 0.15 8.52 12.27
CA HIS A 275 0.55 7.18 11.86
C HIS A 275 1.45 7.29 10.63
N ALA A 276 2.49 6.45 10.57
CA ALA A 276 3.36 6.33 9.42
C ALA A 276 3.49 4.87 8.98
N ASP A 277 3.52 4.67 7.65
CA ASP A 277 3.82 3.38 7.02
C ASP A 277 4.56 3.62 5.69
N GLU A 278 5.36 2.64 5.26
CA GLU A 278 6.12 2.74 4.03
C GLU A 278 5.89 1.52 3.13
N THR A 279 5.24 1.77 1.99
CA THR A 279 4.89 0.72 1.04
C THR A 279 5.86 0.72 -0.14
N PRO A 280 6.55 -0.39 -0.44
CA PRO A 280 7.42 -0.47 -1.60
C PRO A 280 6.62 -0.49 -2.90
N ILE A 281 7.02 0.33 -3.86
CA ILE A 281 6.48 0.36 -5.22
C ILE A 281 7.55 0.03 -6.25
N ARG A 282 7.14 -0.41 -7.44
CA ARG A 282 8.06 -0.62 -8.57
C ARG A 282 8.10 0.65 -9.40
N ILE A 283 9.30 1.16 -9.65
CA ILE A 283 9.51 2.31 -10.52
C ILE A 283 10.10 1.79 -11.83
N LEU A 284 9.69 2.38 -12.94
CA LEU A 284 10.30 2.10 -14.23
C LEU A 284 11.71 2.66 -14.30
N ALA A 285 12.57 1.97 -15.04
CA ALA A 285 13.85 2.55 -15.41
C ALA A 285 13.67 3.51 -16.59
N ALA A 286 14.44 4.59 -16.62
CA ALA A 286 14.50 5.47 -17.78
C ALA A 286 14.87 4.65 -19.04
N PRO A 287 14.17 4.83 -20.18
CA PRO A 287 14.35 4.00 -21.38
C PRO A 287 15.79 3.98 -21.93
N LYS A 288 16.57 5.03 -21.65
CA LYS A 288 17.88 5.26 -22.28
C LYS A 288 19.07 4.50 -21.65
N GLU A 289 18.90 3.84 -20.50
CA GLU A 289 20.08 3.34 -19.75
C GLU A 289 20.14 1.82 -19.54
N GLY A 290 19.23 1.01 -20.10
CA GLY A 290 19.25 -0.45 -19.85
C GLY A 290 19.17 -0.83 -18.37
N LYS A 291 18.79 0.12 -17.50
CA LYS A 291 18.60 -0.07 -16.07
C LYS A 291 17.38 -0.98 -15.86
N LYS A 292 17.49 -1.88 -14.87
CA LYS A 292 16.35 -2.69 -14.44
C LYS A 292 15.35 -1.80 -13.70
N ALA A 293 14.06 -2.14 -13.77
CA ALA A 293 13.01 -1.51 -12.97
C ALA A 293 13.50 -1.34 -11.52
N GLY A 294 13.41 -0.10 -11.02
CA GLY A 294 13.85 0.29 -9.70
C GLY A 294 12.81 -0.03 -8.62
N LYS A 295 13.18 0.24 -7.38
CA LYS A 295 12.28 0.15 -6.24
C LYS A 295 12.13 1.54 -5.63
N GLY A 296 10.90 1.96 -5.43
CA GLY A 296 10.53 3.18 -4.73
C GLY A 296 9.77 2.86 -3.46
N TRP A 297 9.53 3.88 -2.66
CA TRP A 297 8.74 3.80 -1.45
C TRP A 297 7.76 4.96 -1.40
N LEU A 298 6.51 4.62 -1.13
CA LEU A 298 5.47 5.58 -0.80
C LEU A 298 5.34 5.62 0.71
N TRP A 299 5.80 6.71 1.31
CA TRP A 299 5.64 6.99 2.73
C TRP A 299 4.26 7.59 2.94
N THR A 300 3.46 6.95 3.79
CA THR A 300 2.07 7.33 4.05
C THR A 300 1.97 7.91 5.44
N PHE A 301 1.41 9.10 5.56
CA PHE A 301 1.14 9.76 6.83
C PHE A 301 -0.36 10.02 6.97
N VAL A 302 -0.94 9.57 8.08
CA VAL A 302 -2.34 9.80 8.41
C VAL A 302 -2.48 10.28 9.85
N PRO A 303 -3.43 11.17 10.15
CA PRO A 303 -3.67 11.61 11.52
C PRO A 303 -4.29 10.47 12.34
N GLY A 304 -4.15 10.56 13.67
CA GLY A 304 -4.83 9.65 14.58
C GLY A 304 -6.36 9.68 14.42
N GLU A 305 -7.03 8.59 14.78
CA GLU A 305 -8.49 8.46 14.59
C GLU A 305 -9.31 9.55 15.30
N LYS A 306 -8.79 10.10 16.40
CA LYS A 306 -9.44 11.12 17.23
C LYS A 306 -9.09 12.56 16.84
N GLU A 307 -8.20 12.75 15.88
CA GLU A 307 -7.83 14.08 15.40
C GLU A 307 -8.95 14.70 14.55
N ALA A 308 -9.00 16.02 14.51
CA ALA A 308 -10.09 16.74 13.84
C ALA A 308 -10.05 16.58 12.32
N ILE A 309 -8.85 16.49 11.74
CA ILE A 309 -8.63 16.37 10.30
C ILE A 309 -8.69 14.90 9.84
N ARG A 310 -9.29 14.69 8.67
CA ARG A 310 -9.23 13.41 7.94
C ARG A 310 -8.41 13.63 6.67
N ALA A 311 -7.15 13.22 6.71
CA ALA A 311 -6.23 13.39 5.59
C ALA A 311 -5.33 12.17 5.41
N VAL A 312 -4.87 11.97 4.19
CA VAL A 312 -3.80 11.02 3.87
C VAL A 312 -2.81 11.78 3.00
N VAL A 313 -1.55 11.84 3.43
CA VAL A 313 -0.49 12.44 2.63
C VAL A 313 0.53 11.37 2.28
N TYR A 314 0.80 11.25 0.99
CA TYR A 314 1.81 10.38 0.45
C TYR A 314 3.06 11.18 0.10
N HIS A 315 4.22 10.65 0.48
CA HIS A 315 5.52 11.18 0.15
C HIS A 315 6.34 10.11 -0.55
N PHE A 316 6.66 10.34 -1.82
CA PHE A 316 7.44 9.41 -2.62
C PHE A 316 8.95 9.59 -2.37
N SER A 317 9.68 8.48 -2.30
CA SER A 317 11.14 8.45 -2.31
C SER A 317 11.67 7.26 -3.11
N ASP A 318 12.86 7.41 -3.68
CA ASP A 318 13.58 6.36 -4.40
C ASP A 318 14.31 5.36 -3.46
N ASN A 319 14.23 5.59 -2.15
CA ASN A 319 14.87 4.75 -1.13
C ASN A 319 14.00 4.61 0.13
N ARG A 320 14.33 3.63 0.99
CA ARG A 320 13.65 3.38 2.29
C ARG A 320 14.39 4.01 3.48
N ALA A 321 15.23 5.02 3.27
CA ALA A 321 15.97 5.61 4.39
C ALA A 321 14.99 6.30 5.34
N GLY A 322 15.21 6.16 6.65
CA GLY A 322 14.43 6.89 7.65
C GLY A 322 14.57 8.42 7.56
N GLU A 323 15.51 8.91 6.75
CA GLU A 323 15.61 10.34 6.43
C GLU A 323 14.38 10.87 5.70
N ASN A 324 13.74 10.06 4.85
CA ASN A 324 12.52 10.50 4.16
C ASN A 324 11.39 10.78 5.16
N ALA A 325 11.20 9.91 6.16
CA ALA A 325 10.25 10.14 7.23
C ALA A 325 10.60 11.39 8.06
N ARG A 326 11.87 11.56 8.39
CA ARG A 326 12.32 12.75 9.15
C ARG A 326 12.18 14.04 8.34
N GLY A 327 12.47 14.03 7.05
CA GLY A 327 12.28 15.20 6.18
C GLY A 327 10.80 15.58 6.06
N PHE A 328 9.90 14.59 6.04
CA PHE A 328 8.47 14.85 6.07
C PHE A 328 8.00 15.42 7.41
N LEU A 329 8.43 14.83 8.53
CA LEU A 329 8.02 15.23 9.88
C LEU A 329 8.70 16.52 10.38
N ASP A 330 9.86 16.84 9.82
CA ASP A 330 10.64 18.03 10.13
C ASP A 330 10.88 18.19 11.65
N ASP A 331 10.43 19.30 12.24
CA ASP A 331 10.57 19.59 13.67
C ASP A 331 9.44 19.03 14.55
N TRP A 332 8.47 18.29 13.99
CA TRP A 332 7.34 17.75 14.75
C TRP A 332 7.77 16.77 15.85
N LYS A 333 7.13 16.87 17.04
CA LYS A 333 7.47 16.11 18.27
C LYS A 333 6.28 15.39 18.91
N GLY A 334 5.25 15.07 18.15
CA GLY A 334 4.09 14.33 18.67
C GLY A 334 4.34 12.83 18.83
N ALA A 335 3.27 12.07 18.95
CA ALA A 335 3.29 10.61 19.09
C ALA A 335 3.13 9.92 17.73
N LEU A 336 4.17 9.19 17.30
CA LEU A 336 4.19 8.51 16.01
C LEU A 336 3.84 7.03 16.18
N VAL A 337 2.73 6.63 15.58
CA VAL A 337 2.31 5.24 15.47
C VAL A 337 2.91 4.64 14.20
N CYS A 338 3.88 3.74 14.35
CA CYS A 338 4.50 3.07 13.20
C CYS A 338 4.78 1.59 13.53
N ASP A 339 5.26 0.84 12.53
CA ASP A 339 5.87 -0.46 12.81
C ASP A 339 7.24 -0.29 13.51
N ASP A 340 7.91 -1.40 13.82
CA ASP A 340 9.24 -1.37 14.45
C ASP A 340 10.37 -1.18 13.40
N PHE A 341 10.11 -0.49 12.29
CA PHE A 341 11.14 -0.25 11.29
C PHE A 341 12.25 0.66 11.85
N GLY A 342 13.50 0.19 11.75
CA GLY A 342 14.67 0.89 12.26
C GLY A 342 14.87 2.32 11.72
N GLY A 343 14.25 2.66 10.58
CA GLY A 343 14.29 4.00 10.00
C GLY A 343 13.73 5.09 10.92
N TYR A 344 12.72 4.77 11.74
CA TYR A 344 12.08 5.74 12.64
C TYR A 344 12.89 6.04 13.90
N LYS A 345 13.75 5.12 14.34
CA LYS A 345 14.46 5.17 15.63
C LYS A 345 15.28 6.45 15.84
N LYS A 346 15.83 7.04 14.78
CA LYS A 346 16.55 8.32 14.88
C LYS A 346 15.61 9.48 15.24
N GLY A 347 14.39 9.50 14.70
CA GLY A 347 13.38 10.50 15.03
C GLY A 347 12.95 10.45 16.50
N PHE A 348 12.84 9.24 17.07
CA PHE A 348 12.51 9.07 18.49
C PHE A 348 13.58 9.66 19.42
N ARG A 349 14.85 9.45 19.08
CA ARG A 349 15.97 10.09 19.80
C ARG A 349 15.99 11.62 19.66
N GLN A 350 15.25 12.18 18.71
CA GLN A 350 15.12 13.61 18.47
C GLN A 350 13.82 14.19 19.03
N GLY A 351 13.09 13.45 19.88
CA GLY A 351 11.95 13.95 20.65
C GLY A 351 10.57 13.53 20.15
N ILE A 352 10.48 12.70 19.10
CA ILE A 352 9.21 12.06 18.72
C ILE A 352 8.89 10.95 19.72
N THR A 353 7.65 10.87 20.19
CA THR A 353 7.22 9.78 21.07
C THR A 353 6.91 8.53 20.25
N GLU A 354 7.58 7.41 20.56
CA GLU A 354 7.39 6.13 19.89
C GLU A 354 6.11 5.44 20.36
N VAL A 355 5.22 5.08 19.42
CA VAL A 355 4.03 4.28 19.69
C VAL A 355 3.97 3.09 18.73
N GLY A 356 3.89 1.88 19.26
CA GLY A 356 3.85 0.66 18.45
C GLY A 356 2.49 0.45 17.76
N CYS A 357 2.52 0.15 16.46
CA CYS A 357 1.30 -0.16 15.70
C CYS A 357 0.76 -1.58 16.02
N MET A 358 -0.40 -1.64 16.69
CA MET A 358 -1.06 -2.89 17.07
C MET A 358 -1.53 -3.72 15.86
N ALA A 359 -1.86 -3.08 14.73
CA ALA A 359 -2.21 -3.80 13.50
C ALA A 359 -1.01 -4.61 12.96
N HIS A 360 0.19 -4.02 12.98
CA HIS A 360 1.43 -4.70 12.59
C HIS A 360 1.82 -5.81 13.56
N ALA A 361 1.68 -5.56 14.87
CA ALA A 361 1.89 -6.60 15.88
C ALA A 361 0.95 -7.80 15.66
N ARG A 362 -0.36 -7.55 15.51
CA ARG A 362 -1.36 -8.59 15.26
C ARG A 362 -1.10 -9.38 13.98
N ARG A 363 -0.71 -8.72 12.89
CA ARG A 363 -0.43 -9.40 11.60
C ARG A 363 0.61 -10.51 11.78
N ARG A 364 1.70 -10.24 12.52
CA ARG A 364 2.73 -11.25 12.80
C ARG A 364 2.18 -12.44 13.60
N PHE A 365 1.40 -12.19 14.65
CA PHE A 365 0.78 -13.27 15.44
C PHE A 365 -0.19 -14.12 14.60
N HIS A 366 -1.03 -13.47 13.80
CA HIS A 366 -1.96 -14.16 12.91
C HIS A 366 -1.23 -15.00 11.86
N ASP A 367 -0.20 -14.43 11.23
CA ASP A 367 0.63 -15.15 10.26
C ASP A 367 1.28 -16.39 10.90
N HIS A 368 1.65 -16.36 12.18
CA HIS A 368 2.13 -17.55 12.88
C HIS A 368 1.01 -18.55 13.20
N TRP A 369 -0.15 -18.08 13.68
CA TRP A 369 -1.27 -18.92 14.11
C TRP A 369 -1.95 -19.68 12.97
N VAL A 370 -2.25 -19.01 11.85
CA VAL A 370 -2.89 -19.63 10.67
C VAL A 370 -2.03 -20.71 10.01
N HIS A 371 -0.71 -20.72 10.25
CA HIS A 371 0.19 -21.75 9.72
C HIS A 371 0.54 -22.83 10.75
N SER A 372 -0.09 -22.80 11.94
CA SER A 372 0.04 -23.80 13.00
C SER A 372 -1.16 -24.74 13.14
N GLU A 373 -2.24 -24.49 12.40
CA GLU A 373 -3.31 -25.46 12.06
C GLU A 373 -3.01 -26.09 10.69
#